data_AF-A0A661HTL9-F1
#
_entry.id   AF-A0A661HTL9-F1
#
_cell.length_a   1.000
_cell.length_b   1.000
_cell.length_c   1.000
_cell.angle_alpha   90.00
_cell.angle_beta   90.00
_cell.angle_gamma   90.00
#
_symmetry.space_group_name_H-M   'P 1'
#
loop_
_entity.id
_entity.type
_entity.pdbx_description
1 polymer ?
#
loop_
_entity_poly.entity_id
_entity_poly.type
_entity_poly.pdbx_seq_one_letter_code
_entity_poly.pdbx_strand_id
1 'polypeptide(L)'
;MKINFGPYNIRTHELDNKLILQVTSDAGKTHIKEDDNIYPYDFPNGIHFKIKGLDESPDPKDLKRYRFGDYSFILGINNSGLLSLFYSKKLTVKKKLINKIDTLTFAFLSEPNKYIR
;
A
#
# COMPACT_ATOMS: atom_id res chain seq x y z
N MET A 1 -9.68 9.20 -0.05
CA MET A 1 -8.84 9.92 0.95
C MET A 1 -7.48 10.23 0.35
N LYS A 2 -6.76 11.24 0.85
CA LYS A 2 -5.36 11.51 0.49
C LYS A 2 -4.51 11.51 1.76
N ILE A 3 -3.42 10.76 1.77
CA ILE A 3 -2.46 10.67 2.87
C ILE A 3 -1.10 11.09 2.34
N ASN A 4 -0.42 11.99 3.04
CA ASN A 4 0.99 12.27 2.81
C ASN A 4 1.80 11.51 3.87
N PHE A 5 2.71 10.65 3.42
CA PHE A 5 3.51 9.80 4.30
C PHE A 5 4.97 9.86 3.87
N GLY A 6 5.72 10.78 4.47
CA GLY A 6 7.06 11.12 3.98
C GLY A 6 6.95 11.70 2.56
N PRO A 7 7.79 11.28 1.60
CA PRO A 7 7.70 11.73 0.21
C PRO A 7 6.60 11.02 -0.60
N TYR A 8 5.87 10.07 0.00
CA TYR A 8 4.82 9.32 -0.67
C TYR A 8 3.47 9.99 -0.50
N ASN A 9 2.76 10.12 -1.62
CA ASN A 9 1.39 10.57 -1.73
C ASN A 9 0.49 9.35 -1.97
N ILE A 10 -0.31 8.96 -0.98
CA ILE A 10 -1.23 7.82 -1.08
C ILE A 10 -2.64 8.35 -1.31
N ARG A 11 -3.23 7.94 -2.43
CA ARG A 11 -4.63 8.24 -2.76
C ARG A 11 -5.44 6.97 -2.65
N THR A 12 -6.58 7.06 -1.97
CA THR A 12 -7.51 5.94 -1.86
C THR A 12 -8.90 6.31 -2.34
N HIS A 13 -9.58 5.36 -2.96
CA HIS A 13 -10.96 5.47 -3.40
C HIS A 13 -11.70 4.16 -3.13
N GLU A 14 -12.93 4.24 -2.63
CA GLU A 14 -13.79 3.09 -2.40
C GLU A 14 -14.77 2.94 -3.57
N LEU A 15 -14.87 1.74 -4.13
CA LEU A 15 -15.76 1.42 -5.25
C LEU A 15 -16.23 -0.04 -5.14
N ASP A 16 -17.53 -0.29 -5.08
CA ASP A 16 -18.14 -1.63 -5.06
C ASP A 16 -17.47 -2.62 -4.08
N ASN A 17 -17.40 -2.26 -2.80
CA ASN A 17 -16.71 -3.03 -1.75
C ASN A 17 -15.23 -3.26 -2.01
N LYS A 18 -14.58 -2.46 -2.85
CA LYS A 18 -13.13 -2.51 -3.10
C LYS A 18 -12.49 -1.21 -2.64
N LEU A 19 -11.28 -1.32 -2.11
CA LEU A 19 -10.42 -0.19 -1.85
C LEU A 19 -9.37 -0.11 -2.96
N ILE A 20 -9.43 0.94 -3.75
CA ILE A 20 -8.43 1.28 -4.76
C ILE A 20 -7.42 2.18 -4.09
N LEU A 21 -6.13 1.86 -4.22
CA LEU A 21 -5.02 2.60 -3.65
C LEU A 21 -3.98 2.89 -4.73
N GLN A 22 -3.56 4.15 -4.80
CA GLN A 22 -2.51 4.62 -5.69
C GLN A 22 -1.43 5.28 -4.86
N VAL A 23 -0.17 4.95 -5.14
CA VAL A 23 0.99 5.58 -4.50
C VAL A 23 1.74 6.37 -5.57
N THR A 24 1.92 7.65 -5.31
CA THR A 24 2.72 8.55 -6.14
C THR A 24 3.74 9.28 -5.27
N SER A 25 4.63 10.05 -5.89
CA SER A 25 5.50 10.99 -5.20
C SER A 25 5.75 12.18 -6.11
N ASP A 26 5.87 13.37 -5.52
CA ASP A 26 6.27 14.57 -6.27
C ASP A 26 7.79 14.57 -6.54
N ALA A 27 8.55 13.78 -5.77
CA ALA A 27 10.00 13.65 -5.89
C ALA A 27 10.44 12.68 -6.98
N GLY A 28 9.53 11.86 -7.54
CA GLY A 28 9.87 10.94 -8.61
C GLY A 28 8.81 9.88 -8.90
N LYS A 29 9.08 9.03 -9.91
CA LYS A 29 8.19 7.92 -10.25
C LYS A 29 8.26 6.85 -9.18
N THR A 30 7.10 6.51 -8.63
CA THR A 30 6.95 5.42 -7.68
C THR A 30 6.63 4.13 -8.42
N HIS A 31 7.26 3.04 -8.02
CA HIS A 31 6.99 1.70 -8.55
C HIS A 31 6.79 0.68 -7.44
N ILE A 32 5.90 -0.28 -7.67
CA ILE A 32 5.80 -1.48 -6.85
C ILE A 32 7.10 -2.28 -7.04
N LYS A 33 7.75 -2.64 -5.94
CA LYS A 33 8.92 -3.52 -5.96
C LYS A 33 8.41 -4.96 -6.03
N GLU A 34 8.71 -5.66 -7.13
CA GLU A 34 8.20 -7.02 -7.42
C GLU A 34 9.15 -8.15 -6.98
N ASP A 35 10.29 -7.84 -6.39
CA ASP A 35 11.28 -8.86 -6.03
C ASP A 35 10.83 -9.68 -4.81
N ASP A 36 10.70 -10.99 -4.98
CA ASP A 36 10.29 -11.93 -3.93
C ASP A 36 11.35 -12.11 -2.84
N ASN A 37 12.59 -11.67 -3.07
CA ASN A 37 13.70 -11.76 -2.11
C ASN A 37 13.80 -10.57 -1.15
N ILE A 38 12.78 -9.70 -1.08
CA ILE A 38 12.98 -8.37 -0.49
C ILE A 38 13.34 -8.40 1.00
N TYR A 39 12.78 -9.24 1.89
CA TYR A 39 13.32 -9.40 3.27
C TYR A 39 12.85 -10.68 3.98
N PRO A 40 13.73 -11.36 4.77
CA PRO A 40 13.43 -12.59 5.52
C PRO A 40 12.67 -12.40 6.84
N TYR A 41 12.22 -11.18 7.18
CA TYR A 41 11.61 -10.85 8.48
C TYR A 41 10.18 -10.28 8.38
N ASP A 42 9.59 -10.24 7.18
CA ASP A 42 8.45 -9.38 6.91
C ASP A 42 7.10 -10.07 6.97
N PHE A 43 6.12 -9.31 7.47
CA PHE A 43 4.71 -9.65 7.51
C PHE A 43 4.25 -10.31 6.20
N PRO A 44 3.49 -11.41 6.25
CA PRO A 44 3.15 -12.24 5.08
C PRO A 44 2.32 -11.52 3.99
N ASN A 45 1.84 -10.30 4.28
CA ASN A 45 0.94 -9.52 3.43
C ASN A 45 1.54 -8.14 3.09
N GLY A 46 2.86 -8.02 2.99
CA GLY A 46 3.55 -6.78 2.63
C GLY A 46 3.49 -6.47 1.13
N ILE A 47 3.20 -5.23 0.76
CA ILE A 47 3.41 -4.69 -0.59
C ILE A 47 4.28 -3.46 -0.48
N HIS A 48 5.34 -3.42 -1.29
CA HIS A 48 6.39 -2.43 -1.13
C HIS A 48 6.48 -1.51 -2.35
N PHE A 49 6.76 -0.24 -2.10
CA PHE A 49 6.91 0.80 -3.11
C PHE A 49 8.25 1.51 -2.94
N LYS A 50 8.89 1.83 -4.06
CA LYS A 50 10.12 2.62 -4.09
C LYS A 50 10.01 3.76 -5.09
N ILE A 51 10.46 4.94 -4.69
CA ILE A 51 10.66 6.06 -5.60
C ILE A 51 11.99 5.84 -6.35
N LYS A 52 11.95 5.88 -7.68
CA LYS A 52 13.15 5.82 -8.52
C LYS A 52 13.69 7.23 -8.78
N GLY A 53 15.02 7.34 -8.83
CA GLY A 53 15.71 8.59 -9.20
C GLY A 53 15.85 9.60 -8.06
N LEU A 54 15.83 9.14 -6.81
CA LEU A 54 16.23 9.98 -5.67
C LEU A 54 17.73 9.86 -5.46
N ASP A 55 18.40 11.00 -5.29
CA ASP A 55 19.82 11.07 -4.92
C ASP A 55 20.04 10.65 -3.46
N GLU A 56 19.07 10.94 -2.59
CA GLU A 56 19.09 10.60 -1.17
C GLU A 56 17.89 9.70 -0.79
N SER A 57 18.12 8.79 0.16
CA SER A 57 17.04 7.91 0.64
C SER A 57 16.10 8.68 1.56
N PRO A 58 14.77 8.56 1.37
CA PRO A 58 13.79 9.15 2.27
C PRO A 58 14.00 8.76 3.74
N ASP A 59 13.75 9.72 4.64
CA ASP A 59 13.77 9.47 6.07
C ASP A 59 12.82 8.32 6.46
N PRO A 60 13.26 7.42 7.35
CA PRO A 60 12.41 6.37 7.86
C PRO A 60 11.23 6.96 8.64
N LYS A 61 10.13 6.22 8.68
CA LYS A 61 8.91 6.63 9.36
C LYS A 61 8.23 5.43 10.02
N ASP A 62 7.89 5.62 11.29
CA ASP A 62 7.23 4.61 12.12
C ASP A 62 5.94 4.08 11.52
N LEU A 63 5.58 2.87 11.93
CA LEU A 63 4.35 2.22 11.49
C LEU A 63 3.11 3.01 11.90
N LYS A 64 2.27 3.36 10.92
CA LYS A 64 1.00 4.04 11.15
C LYS A 64 -0.15 3.27 10.53
N ARG A 65 -1.16 2.97 11.35
CA ARG A 65 -2.38 2.28 10.93
C ARG A 65 -3.41 3.26 10.38
N TYR A 66 -4.06 2.87 9.28
CA TYR A 66 -5.20 3.55 8.66
C TYR A 66 -6.37 2.57 8.53
N ARG A 67 -7.60 3.09 8.58
CA ARG A 67 -8.84 2.32 8.47
C ARG A 67 -9.76 2.93 7.40
N PHE A 68 -10.44 2.07 6.65
CA PHE A 68 -11.37 2.40 5.56
C PHE A 68 -12.56 1.46 5.65
N GLY A 69 -13.63 1.87 6.33
CA GLY A 69 -14.68 0.96 6.77
C GLY A 69 -14.08 -0.23 7.53
N ASP A 70 -14.28 -1.43 6.99
CA ASP A 70 -13.79 -2.70 7.54
C ASP A 70 -12.35 -3.06 7.14
N TYR A 71 -11.73 -2.29 6.25
CA TYR A 71 -10.34 -2.44 5.85
C TYR A 71 -9.43 -1.74 6.84
N SER A 72 -8.29 -2.36 7.14
CA SER A 72 -7.19 -1.65 7.77
C SER A 72 -5.86 -2.05 7.15
N PHE A 73 -5.01 -1.06 6.96
CA PHE A 73 -3.63 -1.25 6.53
C PHE A 73 -2.68 -0.42 7.38
N ILE A 74 -1.42 -0.82 7.38
CA ILE A 74 -0.34 -0.19 8.11
C ILE A 74 0.68 0.28 7.07
N LEU A 75 1.11 1.53 7.17
CA LEU A 75 2.19 2.10 6.36
C LEU A 75 3.43 2.27 7.22
N GLY A 76 4.61 2.01 6.67
CA GLY A 76 5.91 2.33 7.26
C GLY A 76 6.94 2.65 6.20
N ILE A 77 7.93 3.48 6.53
CA ILE A 77 9.09 3.72 5.65
C ILE A 77 10.32 3.21 6.39
N ASN A 78 11.06 2.29 5.78
CA ASN A 78 12.30 1.79 6.37
C ASN A 78 13.50 2.70 6.04
N ASN A 79 14.68 2.36 6.57
CA ASN A 79 15.91 3.14 6.39
C ASN A 79 16.41 3.23 4.94
N SER A 80 15.88 2.41 4.02
CA SER A 80 16.18 2.49 2.58
C SER A 80 15.19 3.37 1.81
N GLY A 81 14.29 4.04 2.53
CA GLY A 81 13.18 4.82 1.98
C GLY A 81 12.10 3.99 1.31
N LEU A 82 12.06 2.67 1.54
CA LEU A 82 11.03 1.78 1.01
C LEU A 82 9.74 1.96 1.80
N LEU A 83 8.66 2.31 1.10
CA LEU A 83 7.33 2.32 1.70
C LEU A 83 6.78 0.89 1.73
N SER A 84 6.46 0.40 2.91
CA SER A 84 5.80 -0.89 3.13
C SER A 84 4.34 -0.66 3.49
N LEU A 85 3.45 -1.35 2.78
CA LEU A 85 2.02 -1.44 3.08
C LEU A 85 1.68 -2.85 3.53
N PHE A 86 1.19 -2.99 4.75
CA PHE A 86 0.72 -4.25 5.31
C PHE A 86 -0.80 -4.23 5.47
N TYR A 87 -1.47 -5.34 5.18
CA TYR A 87 -2.93 -5.46 5.35
C TYR A 87 -3.31 -6.68 6.19
N SER A 88 -4.35 -6.50 7.03
CA SER A 88 -4.65 -7.40 8.16
C SER A 88 -5.65 -8.52 7.86
N LYS A 89 -6.37 -8.48 6.73
CA LYS A 89 -7.42 -9.45 6.38
C LYS A 89 -7.02 -10.25 5.12
N LYS A 90 -7.62 -11.42 4.91
CA LYS A 90 -7.53 -12.11 3.61
C LYS A 90 -8.22 -11.25 2.57
N LEU A 91 -7.42 -10.64 1.70
CA LEU A 91 -7.88 -9.77 0.62
C LEU A 91 -7.44 -10.36 -0.70
N THR A 92 -8.29 -10.24 -1.73
CA THR A 92 -7.79 -10.34 -3.10
C THR A 92 -7.10 -9.03 -3.42
N VAL A 93 -5.78 -9.10 -3.63
CA VAL A 93 -5.01 -7.97 -4.11
C VAL A 93 -4.75 -8.15 -5.60
N LYS A 94 -5.13 -7.14 -6.39
CA LYS A 94 -4.74 -7.05 -7.81
C LYS A 94 -3.92 -5.79 -8.04
N LYS A 95 -2.79 -5.95 -8.71
CA LYS A 95 -1.95 -4.87 -9.22
C LYS A 95 -2.44 -4.51 -10.63
N LYS A 96 -2.59 -3.22 -10.92
CA LYS A 96 -2.92 -2.70 -12.24
C LYS A 96 -2.18 -1.40 -12.49
N LEU A 97 -1.83 -1.15 -13.74
CA LEU A 97 -1.32 0.14 -14.16
C LEU A 97 -2.49 0.98 -14.69
N ILE A 98 -2.79 2.11 -14.04
CA ILE A 98 -3.82 3.05 -14.48
C ILE A 98 -3.14 4.39 -14.70
N ASN A 99 -3.24 4.95 -15.90
CA ASN A 99 -2.56 6.21 -16.27
C ASN A 99 -1.05 6.20 -15.97
N LYS A 100 -0.38 5.06 -16.19
CA LYS A 100 1.05 4.85 -15.87
C LYS A 100 1.39 4.93 -14.37
N ILE A 101 0.39 4.85 -13.49
CA ILE A 101 0.55 4.81 -12.03
C ILE A 101 0.19 3.42 -11.52
N ASP A 102 1.09 2.84 -10.72
CA ASP A 102 0.83 1.58 -10.04
C ASP A 102 -0.36 1.73 -9.08
N THR A 103 -1.37 0.91 -9.33
CA THR A 103 -2.63 0.93 -8.61
C THR A 103 -2.88 -0.44 -7.99
N LEU A 104 -3.09 -0.46 -6.68
CA LEU A 104 -3.55 -1.64 -5.96
C LEU A 104 -5.07 -1.60 -5.84
N THR A 105 -5.70 -2.74 -6.13
CA THR A 105 -7.11 -2.96 -5.80
C THR A 105 -7.17 -4.03 -4.72
N PHE A 106 -7.67 -3.66 -3.56
CA PHE A 106 -8.00 -4.56 -2.46
C PHE A 106 -9.49 -4.87 -2.53
N ALA A 107 -9.84 -6.15 -2.68
CA ALA A 107 -11.22 -6.62 -2.67
C ALA A 107 -11.40 -7.66 -1.56
N PHE A 108 -12.48 -7.56 -0.79
CA PHE A 108 -12.91 -8.65 0.08
C PHE A 108 -13.35 -9.87 -0.76
N LEU A 109 -12.99 -11.06 -0.31
CA LEU A 109 -13.28 -12.33 -1.00
C LEU A 109 -14.72 -12.83 -0.81
N SER A 110 -15.51 -12.17 0.04
CA SER A 110 -16.94 -12.42 0.23
C SER A 110 -17.54 -11.21 0.94
N GLU A 111 -18.87 -11.04 0.90
CA GLU A 111 -19.53 -10.26 1.96
C GLU A 111 -18.97 -10.76 3.30
N PRO A 112 -18.57 -9.87 4.23
CA PRO A 112 -18.20 -10.33 5.56
C PRO A 112 -19.38 -11.17 6.05
N ASN A 113 -19.12 -12.43 6.45
CA ASN A 113 -20.15 -13.37 6.91
C ASN A 113 -21.23 -12.56 7.63
N LYS A 114 -22.43 -12.48 7.02
CA LYS A 114 -23.63 -12.14 7.77
C LYS A 114 -23.65 -13.19 8.86
N TYR A 115 -23.23 -12.82 10.06
CA TYR A 115 -23.42 -13.68 11.22
C TYR A 115 -24.93 -13.88 11.29
N ILE A 116 -25.35 -15.08 10.89
CA ILE A 116 -26.59 -15.67 11.32
C ILE A 116 -26.28 -16.20 12.72
N ARG A 117 -27.04 -15.66 13.68
CA ARG A 117 -27.07 -15.85 15.14
C ARG A 117 -26.20 -14.89 15.94
#